data_AF-I5C5R0-F1
#
_entry.id   AF-I5C5R0-F1
#
_cell.length_a   1.000
_cell.length_b   1.000
_cell.length_c   1.000
_cell.angle_alpha   90.00
_cell.angle_beta   90.00
_cell.angle_gamma   90.00
#
_symmetry.space_group_name_H-M   'P 1'
#
loop_
_entity.id
_entity.type
_entity.pdbx_description
1 polymer ?
#
loop_
_entity_poly.entity_id
_entity_poly.type
_entity_poly.pdbx_seq_one_letter_code
_entity_poly.pdbx_strand_id
1 'polypeptide(L)'
;MILPGVSGSFLLIVMGQYEYVLQAVNERDFLRITIFGAGCLLGILSFSRLIKWLLETYFSLTLALLSGFMLGSLWKIWPWKKILSYRLSSSGEQKPFLTENVWPTAYFESTGMEPLVVQALIAFAFGIILVLGIERSAYYLKRA
;
A
#
# COMPACT_ATOMS: atom_id res chain seq x y z
N MET A 1 6.34 1.73 -3.34
CA MET A 1 6.01 2.08 -1.94
C MET A 1 7.10 1.51 -1.06
N ILE A 2 7.71 2.32 -0.21
CA ILE A 2 8.86 1.93 0.61
C ILE A 2 8.43 1.58 2.05
N LEU A 3 7.31 2.14 2.50
CA LEU A 3 6.67 1.80 3.77
C LEU A 3 5.29 1.17 3.48
N PRO A 4 4.86 0.13 4.22
CA PRO A 4 3.51 -0.38 4.11
C PRO A 4 2.51 0.73 4.47
N GLY A 5 1.56 1.02 3.58
CA GLY A 5 0.41 1.88 3.88
C GLY A 5 0.63 3.40 3.80
N VAL A 6 1.83 3.91 3.47
CA VAL A 6 2.06 5.36 3.29
C VAL A 6 2.41 5.68 1.84
N SER A 7 1.59 6.53 1.19
CA SER A 7 1.87 7.05 -0.15
C SER A 7 2.84 8.23 -0.09
N GLY A 8 3.83 8.27 -0.97
CA GLY A 8 4.76 9.39 -1.07
C GLY A 8 4.07 10.71 -1.43
N SER A 9 3.01 10.68 -2.27
CA SER A 9 2.22 11.88 -2.58
C SER A 9 1.45 12.41 -1.36
N PHE A 10 1.02 11.53 -0.45
CA PHE A 10 0.38 11.96 0.78
C PHE A 10 1.35 12.69 1.70
N LEU A 11 2.60 12.21 1.82
CA LEU A 11 3.64 12.90 2.57
C LEU A 11 3.94 14.29 1.98
N LEU A 12 3.99 14.43 0.65
CA LEU A 12 4.17 15.73 0.01
C LEU A 12 3.03 16.71 0.34
N ILE A 13 1.79 16.22 0.43
CA ILE A 13 0.63 17.05 0.82
C ILE A 13 0.77 17.49 2.28
N VAL A 14 1.09 16.57 3.20
CA VAL A 14 1.26 16.89 4.63
C VAL A 14 2.41 17.88 4.85
N MET A 15 3.49 17.78 4.06
CA MET A 15 4.62 18.73 4.11
C MET A 15 4.37 20.04 3.34
N GLY A 16 3.19 20.21 2.72
CA GLY A 16 2.86 21.39 1.91
C GLY A 16 3.67 21.52 0.61
N GLN A 17 4.39 20.48 0.21
CA GLN A 17 5.29 20.48 -0.95
C GLN A 17 4.62 19.99 -2.24
N TYR A 18 3.38 19.47 -2.15
CA TYR A 18 2.67 18.91 -3.29
C TYR A 18 2.53 19.91 -4.45
N GLU A 19 2.06 21.13 -4.16
CA GLU A 19 1.89 22.18 -5.16
C GLU A 19 3.23 22.61 -5.78
N TYR A 20 4.28 22.72 -4.97
CA TYR A 20 5.62 23.09 -5.45
C TYR A 20 6.17 22.09 -6.48
N VAL A 21 6.04 20.79 -6.20
CA VAL A 21 6.47 19.74 -7.13
C VAL A 21 5.57 19.69 -8.35
N LEU A 22 4.25 19.86 -8.17
CA LEU A 22 3.29 19.85 -9.28
C LEU A 22 3.53 21.01 -10.25
N GLN A 23 3.83 22.20 -9.74
CA GLN A 23 4.15 23.37 -10.54
C GLN A 23 5.46 23.16 -11.32
N ALA A 24 6.51 22.63 -10.69
CA ALA A 24 7.77 22.31 -11.37
C ALA A 24 7.56 21.34 -12.54
N VAL A 25 6.66 20.37 -12.40
CA VAL A 25 6.30 19.43 -13.48
C VAL A 25 5.51 20.13 -14.60
N ASN A 26 4.52 20.95 -14.25
CA ASN A 26 3.70 21.68 -15.23
C ASN A 26 4.53 22.68 -16.05
N GLU A 27 5.47 23.37 -15.42
CA GLU A 27 6.38 24.34 -16.06
C GLU A 27 7.55 23.66 -16.80
N ARG A 28 7.68 22.33 -16.69
CA ARG A 28 8.85 21.56 -17.18
C ARG A 28 10.18 22.14 -16.66
N ASP A 29 10.19 22.56 -15.40
CA ASP A 29 11.39 23.03 -14.73
C ASP A 29 12.29 21.83 -14.38
N PHE A 30 13.12 21.45 -15.35
CA PHE A 30 14.04 20.32 -15.21
C PHE A 30 15.00 20.47 -14.03
N LEU A 31 15.38 21.69 -13.67
CA LEU A 31 16.30 21.92 -12.56
C LEU A 31 15.63 21.52 -11.24
N ARG A 32 14.41 22.01 -10.97
CA ARG A 32 13.66 21.64 -9.75
C ARG A 32 13.32 20.16 -9.71
N ILE A 33 12.92 19.58 -10.85
CA ILE A 33 12.59 18.16 -10.97
C ILE A 33 13.82 17.30 -10.69
N THR A 34 14.99 17.62 -11.25
CA THR A 34 16.20 16.84 -11.05
C THR A 34 16.71 16.93 -9.61
N ILE A 35 16.66 18.11 -8.98
CA ILE A 35 17.04 18.26 -7.56
C ILE A 35 16.11 17.44 -6.67
N PHE A 36 14.79 17.54 -6.89
CA PHE A 36 13.81 16.75 -6.16
C PHE A 36 14.02 15.25 -6.38
N GLY A 37 14.20 14.83 -7.64
CA GLY A 37 14.46 13.45 -8.01
C GLY A 37 15.74 12.88 -7.40
N ALA A 38 16.82 13.67 -7.36
CA ALA A 38 18.06 13.30 -6.69
C ALA A 38 17.86 13.14 -5.17
N GLY A 39 17.11 14.05 -4.55
CA GLY A 39 16.73 13.95 -3.14
C GLY A 39 15.90 12.69 -2.87
N CYS A 40 14.93 12.36 -3.72
CA CYS A 40 14.18 11.11 -3.64
C CYS A 40 15.12 9.91 -3.75
N LEU A 41 15.99 9.84 -4.78
CA LEU A 41 16.92 8.73 -4.95
C LEU A 41 17.82 8.53 -3.73
N LEU A 42 18.42 9.60 -3.21
CA LEU A 42 19.23 9.55 -1.99
C LEU A 42 18.42 9.09 -0.77
N GLY A 43 17.17 9.56 -0.63
CA GLY A 43 16.27 9.14 0.43
C GLY A 43 15.94 7.64 0.35
N ILE A 44 15.63 7.13 -0.85
CA ILE A 44 15.32 5.71 -1.08
C ILE A 44 16.53 4.84 -0.76
N LEU A 45 17.72 5.21 -1.26
CA LEU A 45 18.95 4.46 -1.02
C LEU A 45 19.33 4.47 0.46
N SER A 46 19.23 5.62 1.13
CA SER A 46 19.52 5.74 2.56
C SER A 46 18.53 4.93 3.40
N PHE A 47 17.25 5.01 3.10
CA PHE A 47 16.22 4.25 3.81
C PHE A 47 16.37 2.74 3.59
N SER A 48 16.66 2.30 2.36
CA SER A 48 16.91 0.89 2.08
C SER A 48 18.09 0.35 2.90
N ARG A 49 19.18 1.12 3.02
CA ARG A 49 20.32 0.77 3.88
C ARG A 49 19.94 0.74 5.36
N LEU A 50 19.14 1.70 5.82
CA LEU A 50 18.66 1.76 7.20
C LEU A 50 17.84 0.51 7.56
N ILE A 51 16.88 0.13 6.71
CA ILE A 51 16.06 -1.08 6.95
C ILE A 51 16.92 -2.34 6.91
N LYS A 52 17.87 -2.43 5.98
CA LYS A 52 18.82 -3.55 5.95
C LYS A 52 19.62 -3.65 7.25
N TRP A 53 20.19 -2.53 7.71
CA TRP A 53 20.94 -2.47 8.97
C TRP A 53 20.09 -2.83 10.19
N LEU A 54 18.84 -2.36 10.24
CA LEU A 54 17.86 -2.72 11.28
C LEU A 54 17.53 -4.21 11.29
N LEU A 55 17.35 -4.83 10.12
CA LEU A 55 17.11 -6.27 10.01
C LEU A 55 18.34 -7.10 10.42
N GLU A 56 19.56 -6.63 10.13
CA GLU A 56 20.79 -7.32 10.53
C GLU A 56 21.08 -7.20 12.03
N THR A 57 20.79 -6.05 12.65
CA THR A 57 21.12 -5.79 14.07
C THR A 57 19.97 -6.12 15.03
N TYR A 58 18.73 -5.80 14.64
CA TYR A 58 17.52 -5.91 15.47
C TYR A 58 16.44 -6.72 14.75
N PHE A 59 16.80 -7.90 14.24
CA PHE A 59 15.94 -8.74 13.40
C PHE A 59 14.52 -8.92 13.98
N SER A 60 14.41 -9.44 15.21
CA SER A 60 13.12 -9.77 15.82
C SER A 60 12.22 -8.55 16.01
N LEU A 61 12.77 -7.42 16.47
CA LEU A 61 12.01 -6.19 16.68
C LEU A 61 11.57 -5.57 15.35
N THR A 62 12.45 -5.55 14.36
CA THR A 62 12.16 -5.01 13.02
C THR A 62 11.10 -5.86 12.33
N LEU A 63 11.18 -7.19 12.43
CA LEU A 63 10.20 -8.11 11.87
C LEU A 63 8.82 -7.93 12.55
N ALA A 64 8.79 -7.78 13.87
CA ALA A 64 7.55 -7.53 14.62
C ALA A 64 6.91 -6.19 14.20
N LEU A 65 7.71 -5.13 14.05
CA LEU A 65 7.25 -3.82 13.61
C LEU A 65 6.70 -3.87 12.17
N LEU A 66 7.43 -4.49 11.24
CA LEU A 66 6.97 -4.65 9.85
C LEU A 66 5.69 -5.47 9.78
N SER A 67 5.61 -6.57 10.54
CA SER A 67 4.40 -7.39 10.64
C SER A 67 3.23 -6.58 11.22
N GLY A 68 3.48 -5.74 12.23
CA GLY A 68 2.50 -4.81 12.79
C GLY A 68 1.98 -3.82 11.74
N PHE A 69 2.84 -3.27 10.90
CA PHE A 69 2.41 -2.41 9.78
C PHE A 69 1.59 -3.17 8.74
N MET A 70 1.98 -4.41 8.40
CA MET A 70 1.21 -5.25 7.48
C MET A 70 -0.19 -5.52 8.06
N LEU A 71 -0.29 -5.93 9.34
CA LEU A 71 -1.56 -6.14 10.03
C LEU A 71 -2.41 -4.86 10.12
N GLY A 72 -1.80 -3.71 10.42
CA GLY A 72 -2.50 -2.43 10.42
C GLY A 72 -3.05 -2.07 9.03
N SER A 73 -2.34 -2.42 7.96
CA SER A 73 -2.81 -2.16 6.59
C SER A 73 -4.04 -3.00 6.21
N LEU A 74 -4.21 -4.21 6.79
CA LEU A 74 -5.39 -5.06 6.54
C LEU A 74 -6.69 -4.34 6.84
N TRP A 75 -6.73 -3.52 7.89
CA TRP A 75 -7.90 -2.70 8.22
C TRP A 75 -8.28 -1.76 7.07
N LYS A 76 -7.29 -1.15 6.41
CA LYS A 76 -7.54 -0.22 5.31
C LYS A 76 -7.93 -0.93 4.02
N ILE A 77 -7.38 -2.11 3.74
CA ILE A 77 -7.70 -2.89 2.53
C ILE A 77 -8.90 -3.82 2.69
N TRP A 78 -9.55 -3.81 3.85
CA TRP A 78 -10.75 -4.62 4.12
C TRP A 78 -11.77 -4.53 2.97
N PRO A 79 -12.24 -5.66 2.41
CA PRO A 79 -13.00 -5.65 1.16
C PRO A 79 -14.47 -5.25 1.35
N TRP A 80 -15.06 -5.55 2.50
CA TRP A 80 -16.48 -5.26 2.78
C TRP A 80 -16.63 -3.89 3.43
N LYS A 81 -17.02 -2.90 2.62
CA LYS A 81 -17.18 -1.51 3.07
C LYS A 81 -18.52 -0.92 2.64
N LYS A 82 -19.16 -0.22 3.56
CA LYS A 82 -20.37 0.57 3.29
C LYS A 82 -19.97 2.01 2.98
N ILE A 83 -20.49 2.56 1.88
CA ILE A 83 -20.25 3.96 1.50
C ILE A 83 -21.25 4.84 2.26
N LEU A 84 -20.75 5.79 3.05
CA LEU A 84 -21.57 6.73 3.83
C LEU A 84 -21.78 8.05 3.09
N SER A 85 -20.80 8.48 2.28
CA SER A 85 -20.90 9.70 1.48
C SER A 85 -20.08 9.62 0.21
N TYR A 86 -20.52 10.32 -0.81
CA TYR A 86 -19.85 10.47 -2.09
C TYR A 86 -19.23 11.87 -2.19
N ARG A 87 -18.03 11.97 -2.77
CA ARG A 87 -17.45 13.24 -3.24
C ARG A 87 -17.46 13.26 -4.76
N LEU A 88 -17.70 14.44 -5.32
CA LEU A 88 -17.40 14.69 -6.72
C LEU A 88 -15.88 14.85 -6.86
N SER A 89 -15.29 14.01 -7.70
CA SER A 89 -13.89 14.11 -8.11
C SER A 89 -13.72 15.26 -9.10
N SER A 90 -12.49 15.76 -9.27
CA SER A 90 -12.17 16.81 -10.26
C SER A 90 -12.52 16.39 -11.71
N SER A 91 -12.70 15.09 -11.97
CA SER A 91 -13.18 14.52 -13.23
C SER A 91 -14.71 14.47 -13.37
N GLY A 92 -15.48 14.98 -12.41
CA GLY A 92 -16.95 14.92 -12.39
C GLY A 92 -17.52 13.56 -11.91
N GLU A 93 -16.67 12.56 -11.65
CA GLU A 93 -17.10 11.25 -11.16
C GLU A 93 -17.39 11.26 -9.66
N GLN A 94 -18.48 10.60 -9.24
CA GLN A 94 -18.76 10.36 -7.83
C GLN A 94 -17.83 9.28 -7.28
N LYS A 95 -16.93 9.65 -6.38
CA LYS A 95 -16.03 8.73 -5.67
C LYS A 95 -16.44 8.58 -4.22
N PRO A 96 -16.37 7.37 -3.64
CA PRO A 96 -16.63 7.16 -2.22
C PRO A 96 -15.69 8.02 -1.36
N PHE A 97 -16.25 8.83 -0.47
CA PHE A 97 -15.47 9.72 0.41
C PHE A 97 -15.30 9.11 1.80
N LEU A 98 -16.41 8.78 2.45
CA LEU A 98 -16.42 8.10 3.74
C LEU A 98 -16.91 6.66 3.56
N THR A 99 -16.12 5.72 4.06
CA THR A 99 -16.43 4.29 4.03
C THR A 99 -16.29 3.71 5.43
N GLU A 100 -17.25 2.89 5.84
CA GLU A 100 -17.21 2.15 7.10
C GLU A 100 -16.94 0.66 6.82
N ASN A 101 -16.06 0.05 7.61
CA ASN A 101 -15.76 -1.38 7.50
C ASN A 101 -16.91 -2.18 8.12
N VAL A 102 -17.49 -3.09 7.34
CA VAL A 102 -18.58 -3.97 7.79
C VAL A 102 -18.20 -5.43 7.59
N TRP A 103 -18.88 -6.33 8.30
CA TRP A 103 -18.73 -7.77 8.10
C TRP A 103 -19.46 -8.21 6.82
N PRO A 104 -19.08 -9.36 6.21
CA PRO A 104 -19.71 -9.87 4.99
C PRO A 104 -21.23 -10.02 5.10
N THR A 105 -21.74 -10.40 6.27
CA THR A 105 -23.17 -10.53 6.56
C THR A 105 -23.89 -9.18 6.46
N ALA A 106 -23.36 -8.16 7.15
CA ALA A 106 -23.89 -6.80 7.10
C ALA A 106 -23.68 -6.12 5.74
N TYR A 107 -22.67 -6.52 4.97
CA TYR A 107 -22.43 -6.02 3.62
C TYR A 107 -23.57 -6.39 2.66
N PHE A 108 -24.02 -7.65 2.71
CA PHE A 108 -25.15 -8.08 1.90
C PHE A 108 -26.43 -7.28 2.23
N GLU A 109 -26.72 -7.10 3.52
CA GLU A 109 -27.90 -6.36 3.98
C GLU A 109 -27.85 -4.87 3.62
N SER A 110 -26.67 -4.25 3.66
CA SER A 110 -26.53 -2.80 3.46
C SER A 110 -26.33 -2.37 2.01
N THR A 111 -25.80 -3.24 1.17
CA THR A 111 -25.47 -2.92 -0.23
C THR A 111 -26.27 -3.73 -1.25
N GLY A 112 -26.95 -4.80 -0.84
CA GLY A 112 -27.67 -5.72 -1.72
C GLY A 112 -26.78 -6.53 -2.67
N MET A 113 -25.46 -6.36 -2.57
CA MET A 113 -24.47 -7.07 -3.39
C MET A 113 -23.95 -8.30 -2.65
N GLU A 114 -23.73 -9.38 -3.39
CA GLU A 114 -23.14 -10.58 -2.81
C GLU A 114 -21.70 -10.29 -2.33
N PRO A 115 -21.36 -10.68 -1.08
CA PRO A 115 -20.03 -10.45 -0.53
C PRO A 115 -18.92 -11.33 -1.13
N LEU A 116 -19.25 -12.28 -2.02
CA LEU A 116 -18.31 -13.15 -2.74
C LEU A 116 -17.29 -13.88 -1.83
N VAL A 117 -17.72 -14.25 -0.61
CA VAL A 117 -16.84 -14.82 0.43
C VAL A 117 -16.12 -16.08 -0.03
N VAL A 118 -16.79 -16.96 -0.77
CA VAL A 118 -16.19 -18.20 -1.30
C VAL A 118 -15.04 -17.87 -2.27
N GLN A 119 -15.22 -16.88 -3.15
CA GLN A 119 -14.17 -16.47 -4.08
C GLN A 119 -12.98 -15.84 -3.34
N ALA A 120 -13.26 -15.04 -2.30
CA ALA A 120 -12.22 -14.49 -1.45
C ALA A 120 -11.39 -15.60 -0.75
N LEU A 121 -12.05 -16.66 -0.26
CA LEU A 121 -11.37 -17.82 0.33
C LEU A 121 -10.55 -18.61 -0.70
N ILE A 122 -11.07 -18.80 -1.91
CA ILE A 122 -10.34 -19.46 -3.00
C ILE A 122 -9.09 -18.65 -3.38
N ALA A 123 -9.23 -17.33 -3.55
CA ALA A 123 -8.11 -16.44 -3.86
C ALA A 123 -7.05 -16.44 -2.74
N PHE A 124 -7.49 -16.46 -1.48
CA PHE A 124 -6.60 -16.57 -0.32
C PHE A 124 -5.83 -17.89 -0.32
N ALA A 125 -6.52 -19.02 -0.52
CA ALA A 125 -5.90 -20.34 -0.61
C ALA A 125 -4.92 -20.44 -1.79
N PHE A 126 -5.30 -19.90 -2.95
CA PHE A 126 -4.44 -19.82 -4.12
C PHE A 126 -3.15 -19.02 -3.83
N GLY A 127 -3.27 -17.88 -3.15
CA GLY A 127 -2.12 -17.08 -2.71
C GLY A 127 -1.16 -17.87 -1.83
N ILE A 128 -1.67 -18.62 -0.85
CA ILE A 128 -0.86 -19.50 0.01
C ILE A 128 -0.14 -20.57 -0.83
N ILE A 129 -0.88 -21.27 -1.70
CA ILE A 129 -0.32 -22.31 -2.57
C ILE A 129 0.79 -21.75 -3.45
N LEU A 130 0.59 -20.55 -4.02
CA LEU A 130 1.57 -19.88 -4.86
C LEU A 130 2.86 -19.59 -4.08
N VAL A 131 2.75 -19.03 -2.87
CA VAL A 131 3.91 -18.72 -2.03
C VAL A 131 4.70 -19.99 -1.68
N LEU A 132 3.99 -21.02 -1.22
CA LEU A 132 4.61 -22.32 -0.90
C LEU A 132 5.22 -22.99 -2.14
N GLY A 133 4.59 -22.83 -3.30
CA GLY A 133 5.09 -23.31 -4.58
C GLY A 133 6.43 -22.66 -4.95
N ILE A 134 6.52 -21.33 -4.85
CA ILE A 134 7.76 -20.59 -5.12
C ILE A 134 8.87 -21.03 -4.16
N GLU A 135 8.59 -21.13 -2.87
CA GLU A 135 9.57 -21.56 -1.86
C GLU A 135 10.08 -22.97 -2.17
N ARG A 136 9.17 -23.88 -2.50
CA ARG A 136 9.50 -25.26 -2.85
C ARG A 136 10.35 -25.32 -4.12
N SER A 137 9.99 -24.59 -5.18
CA SER A 137 10.78 -24.52 -6.42
C SER A 137 12.18 -23.96 -6.17
N ALA A 138 12.31 -22.92 -5.35
CA ALA A 138 13.60 -22.32 -4.99
C ALA A 138 14.48 -23.32 -4.20
N TYR A 139 13.88 -24.12 -3.32
CA TYR A 139 14.59 -25.18 -2.60
C TYR A 139 15.12 -26.27 -3.54
N TYR A 140 14.33 -26.71 -4.52
CA TYR A 140 14.79 -27.71 -5.51
C TYR A 140 15.89 -27.17 -6.43
N LEU A 141 15.80 -25.91 -6.88
CA LEU A 141 16.83 -25.29 -7.74
C LEU A 141 18.18 -25.13 -7.04
N LYS A 142 18.20 -24.89 -5.73
CA LYS A 142 19.45 -24.83 -4.95
C LYS A 142 20.10 -26.20 -4.71
N ARG A 143 19.36 -27.29 -4.95
CA ARG A 143 19.77 -28.66 -4.65
C ARG A 143 20.14 -29.47 -5.90
N ALA A 144 19.88 -28.92 -7.10
CA ALA A 144 20.34 -29.41 -8.40
C ALA A 144 21.66 -28.72 -8.78
#